data_AF-A0A178GJG2-F1
#
_entry.id   AF-A0A178GJG2-F1
#
_cell.length_a   1.000
_cell.length_b   1.000
_cell.length_c   1.000
_cell.angle_alpha   90.00
_cell.angle_beta   90.00
_cell.angle_gamma   90.00
#
_symmetry.space_group_name_H-M   'P 1'
#
loop_
_entity.id
_entity.type
_entity.pdbx_description
1 polymer ?
#
loop_
_entity_poly.entity_id
_entity_poly.type
_entity_poly.pdbx_seq_one_letter_code
_entity_poly.pdbx_strand_id
1 'polypeptide(L)'
;MIKLHRVFFGGYRADVIRLKAKGYTITRSVRVLTATNINHGRGMIKGITKKVGANYSPVPVCVFRRDNRQLLWEIKSKADGSYAFRNIAVGLECFVVAFDPSNQYNAVIQDKVVAK
;
A
#
# COMPACT_ATOMS: atom_id res chain seq x y z
N MET A 1 -4.61 12.38 31.32
CA MET A 1 -3.29 12.91 30.92
C MET A 1 -3.24 13.01 29.40
N ILE A 2 -3.11 14.21 28.83
CA ILE A 2 -3.09 14.45 27.37
C ILE A 2 -1.66 14.25 26.86
N LYS A 3 -1.47 13.41 25.84
CA LYS A 3 -0.17 13.23 25.16
C LYS A 3 -0.17 14.05 23.87
N LEU A 4 0.85 14.90 23.70
CA LEU A 4 0.98 15.76 22.52
C LEU A 4 1.90 15.11 21.47
N HIS A 5 1.40 14.96 20.25
CA HIS A 5 2.18 14.50 19.10
C HIS A 5 2.53 15.71 18.20
N ARG A 6 3.83 16.02 18.06
CA ARG A 6 4.31 17.15 17.24
C ARG A 6 4.87 16.63 15.92
N VAL A 7 4.35 17.14 14.80
CA VAL A 7 4.84 16.83 13.46
C VAL A 7 5.35 18.11 12.80
N PHE A 8 6.54 18.04 12.22
CA PHE A 8 7.17 19.15 11.52
C PHE A 8 7.18 18.85 10.01
N PHE A 9 6.71 19.78 9.20
CA PHE A 9 6.64 19.68 7.73
C PHE A 9 7.38 20.87 7.07
N GLY A 10 7.59 20.80 5.76
CA GLY A 10 8.06 21.97 4.98
C GLY A 10 9.56 22.28 5.10
N GLY A 11 10.42 21.27 5.25
CA GLY A 11 11.88 21.47 5.29
C GLY A 11 12.43 21.95 6.64
N TYR A 12 11.57 22.17 7.64
CA TYR A 12 12.00 22.49 8.99
C TYR A 12 12.80 21.32 9.61
N ARG A 13 14.04 21.61 10.02
CA ARG A 13 14.90 20.65 10.71
C ARG A 13 14.79 20.87 12.22
N ALA A 14 14.07 19.98 12.89
CA ALA A 14 13.86 20.08 14.33
C ALA A 14 15.14 19.81 15.13
N ASP A 15 15.35 20.58 16.18
CA ASP A 15 16.42 20.36 17.16
C ASP A 15 16.09 19.14 18.04
N VAL A 16 16.71 18.02 17.71
CA VAL A 16 16.53 16.74 18.40
C VAL A 16 17.09 16.73 19.81
N ILE A 17 18.10 17.54 20.13
CA ILE A 17 18.68 17.62 21.48
C ILE A 17 17.68 18.29 22.42
N ARG A 18 17.15 19.43 21.99
CA ARG A 18 16.17 20.19 22.76
C ARG A 18 14.85 19.42 22.94
N LEU A 19 14.43 18.66 21.94
CA LEU A 19 13.22 17.82 22.03
C LEU A 19 13.39 16.69 23.05
N LYS A 20 14.54 16.01 23.06
CA LYS A 20 14.85 14.97 24.05
C LYS A 20 14.92 15.53 25.47
N ALA A 21 15.56 16.69 25.66
CA ALA A 21 15.62 17.37 26.96
C ALA A 21 14.23 17.73 27.51
N LYS A 22 13.25 17.96 26.62
CA LYS A 22 11.84 18.19 26.99
C LYS A 22 11.01 16.91 27.16
N GLY A 23 11.63 15.73 27.10
CA GLY A 23 10.97 14.44 27.28
C GLY A 23 10.20 13.92 26.05
N TYR A 24 10.42 14.49 24.86
CA TYR A 24 9.79 13.98 23.63
C TYR A 24 10.53 12.74 23.11
N THR A 25 9.76 11.74 22.68
CA THR A 25 10.29 10.57 21.96
C THR A 25 10.12 10.79 20.46
N ILE A 26 11.20 10.59 19.69
CA ILE A 26 11.16 10.69 18.23
C ILE A 26 10.59 9.38 17.69
N THR A 27 9.40 9.45 17.12
CA THR A 27 8.76 8.33 16.42
C THR A 27 8.84 8.54 14.92
N ARG A 28 9.00 7.47 14.14
CA ARG A 28 8.80 7.56 12.69
C ARG A 28 7.39 8.04 12.41
N SER A 29 7.27 9.04 11.53
CA SER A 29 5.96 9.48 11.04
C SER A 29 5.24 8.28 10.43
N VAL A 30 4.03 8.02 10.90
CA VAL A 30 3.15 7.06 10.28
C VAL A 30 2.55 7.76 9.07
N ARG A 31 2.68 7.19 7.86
CA ARG A 31 1.96 7.72 6.69
C ARG A 31 0.48 7.70 7.03
N VAL A 32 -0.12 8.87 7.18
CA VAL A 32 -1.55 9.00 7.41
C VAL A 32 -2.23 8.71 6.07
N LEU A 33 -2.95 7.59 6.01
CA LEU A 33 -3.79 7.25 4.87
C LEU A 33 -5.10 8.03 5.04
N THR A 34 -5.22 9.13 4.32
CA THR A 34 -6.44 9.95 4.34
C THR A 34 -7.40 9.45 3.28
N ALA A 35 -8.64 9.17 3.68
CA ALA A 35 -9.72 8.88 2.74
C ALA A 35 -10.17 10.18 2.08
N THR A 36 -9.82 10.36 0.81
CA THR A 36 -10.14 11.56 0.02
C THR A 36 -11.32 11.35 -0.94
N ASN A 37 -11.73 10.10 -1.16
CA ASN A 37 -12.86 9.72 -2.02
C ASN A 37 -13.49 8.41 -1.52
N ILE A 38 -14.59 8.00 -2.15
CA ILE A 38 -15.35 6.78 -1.80
C ILE A 38 -14.58 5.47 -2.00
N ASN A 39 -13.53 5.46 -2.82
CA ASN A 39 -12.70 4.27 -3.03
C ASN A 39 -11.64 4.11 -1.91
N HIS A 40 -11.36 5.18 -1.15
CA HIS A 40 -10.37 5.17 -0.08
C HIS A 40 -10.98 4.75 1.26
N GLY A 41 -10.20 4.06 2.08
CA GLY A 41 -10.66 3.58 3.39
C GLY A 41 -9.59 2.80 4.14
N ARG A 42 -10.00 2.04 5.16
CA ARG A 42 -9.07 1.31 6.03
C ARG A 42 -8.75 -0.11 5.56
N GLY A 43 -9.37 -0.57 4.48
CA GLY A 43 -9.19 -1.89 3.92
C GLY A 43 -7.82 -2.08 3.27
N MET A 44 -7.39 -3.33 3.23
CA MET A 44 -6.14 -3.78 2.64
C MET A 44 -6.35 -5.01 1.76
N ILE A 45 -5.59 -5.09 0.68
CA ILE A 45 -5.50 -6.29 -0.17
C ILE A 45 -4.04 -6.72 -0.17
N LYS A 46 -3.78 -7.99 0.19
CA LYS A 46 -2.46 -8.60 0.19
C LYS A 46 -2.47 -9.84 -0.68
N GLY A 47 -1.36 -10.12 -1.34
CA GLY A 47 -1.17 -11.35 -2.10
C GLY A 47 0.30 -11.61 -2.40
N ILE A 48 0.54 -12.66 -3.19
CA ILE A 48 1.87 -13.09 -3.60
C ILE A 48 1.83 -13.41 -5.09
N THR A 49 2.79 -12.88 -5.84
CA THR A 49 3.01 -13.25 -7.24
C THR A 49 3.88 -14.50 -7.31
N LYS A 50 3.29 -15.60 -7.81
CA LYS A 50 3.99 -16.89 -7.99
C LYS A 50 3.85 -17.36 -9.43
N LYS A 51 4.93 -17.93 -9.95
CA LYS A 51 4.94 -18.82 -11.11
C LYS A 51 4.98 -20.26 -10.60
N VAL A 52 4.58 -21.24 -11.42
CA VAL A 52 4.64 -22.67 -11.06
C VAL A 52 6.03 -22.99 -10.48
N GLY A 53 6.09 -23.28 -9.18
CA GLY A 53 7.29 -23.65 -8.45
C GLY A 53 8.25 -22.52 -8.01
N ALA A 54 8.02 -21.25 -8.39
CA ALA A 54 8.95 -20.14 -8.04
C ALA A 54 8.26 -18.78 -7.84
N ASN A 55 8.79 -17.96 -6.93
CA ASN A 55 8.32 -16.59 -6.76
C ASN A 55 8.62 -15.78 -8.03
N TYR A 56 7.61 -15.06 -8.53
CA TYR A 56 7.76 -14.25 -9.74
C TYR A 56 7.80 -12.77 -9.37
N SER A 57 8.97 -12.16 -9.47
CA SER A 57 9.22 -10.86 -8.88
C SER A 57 10.53 -10.24 -9.38
N PRO A 58 10.66 -8.90 -9.39
CA PRO A 58 9.65 -7.92 -8.98
C PRO A 58 8.78 -7.47 -10.16
N VAL A 59 7.46 -7.56 -10.01
CA VAL A 59 6.50 -7.29 -11.10
C VAL A 59 5.54 -6.15 -10.77
N PRO A 60 5.07 -5.37 -11.76
CA PRO A 60 3.95 -4.46 -11.57
C PRO A 60 2.67 -5.24 -11.22
N VAL A 61 1.97 -4.78 -10.19
CA VAL A 61 0.70 -5.32 -9.74
C VAL A 61 -0.27 -4.17 -9.61
N CYS A 62 -1.43 -4.31 -10.27
CA CYS A 62 -2.50 -3.34 -10.28
C CYS A 62 -3.73 -3.90 -9.59
N VAL A 63 -4.46 -3.04 -8.88
CA VAL A 63 -5.78 -3.36 -8.33
C VAL A 63 -6.83 -2.46 -8.94
N PHE A 64 -7.91 -3.07 -9.38
CA PHE A 64 -9.01 -2.42 -10.07
C PHE A 64 -10.32 -2.67 -9.33
N ARG A 65 -11.25 -1.71 -9.44
CA ARG A 65 -12.64 -1.95 -9.11
C ARG A 65 -13.25 -3.00 -10.02
N ARG A 66 -14.07 -3.87 -9.46
CA ARG A 66 -14.70 -4.95 -10.23
C ARG A 66 -15.82 -4.48 -11.16
N ASP A 67 -16.59 -3.50 -10.73
CA ASP A 67 -17.80 -3.05 -11.42
C ASP A 67 -17.50 -2.22 -12.68
N ASN A 68 -16.48 -1.35 -12.62
CA ASN A 68 -16.18 -0.41 -13.71
C ASN A 68 -14.74 -0.48 -14.23
N ARG A 69 -13.91 -1.41 -13.73
CA ARG A 69 -12.49 -1.56 -14.08
C ARG A 69 -11.64 -0.31 -13.81
N GLN A 70 -12.09 0.58 -12.92
CA GLN A 70 -11.29 1.74 -12.51
C GLN A 70 -10.01 1.26 -11.80
N LEU A 71 -8.85 1.73 -12.26
CA LEU A 71 -7.58 1.53 -11.58
C LEU A 71 -7.59 2.27 -10.24
N LEU A 72 -7.28 1.57 -9.15
CA LEU A 72 -7.19 2.16 -7.81
C LEU A 72 -5.73 2.40 -7.41
N TRP A 73 -4.88 1.39 -7.58
CA TRP A 73 -3.46 1.46 -7.23
C TRP A 73 -2.63 0.60 -8.17
N GLU A 74 -1.39 1.02 -8.37
CA GLU A 74 -0.32 0.25 -9.02
C GLU A 74 0.89 0.25 -8.09
N ILE A 75 1.47 -0.93 -7.84
CA ILE A 75 2.68 -1.10 -7.04
C ILE A 75 3.60 -2.11 -7.70
N LYS A 76 4.89 -2.09 -7.35
CA LYS A 76 5.81 -3.17 -7.67
C LYS A 76 5.82 -4.20 -6.53
N SER A 77 5.72 -5.49 -6.85
CA SER A 77 5.88 -6.55 -5.85
C SER A 77 7.28 -6.50 -5.24
N LYS A 78 7.40 -6.97 -3.99
CA LYS A 78 8.70 -7.15 -3.35
C LYS A 78 9.44 -8.33 -3.95
N ALA A 79 10.74 -8.43 -3.68
CA ALA A 79 11.63 -9.53 -4.12
C ALA A 79 11.06 -10.93 -3.85
N ASP A 80 10.34 -11.12 -2.73
CA ASP A 80 9.68 -12.38 -2.35
C ASP A 80 8.33 -12.64 -3.07
N GLY A 81 7.94 -11.78 -4.01
CA GLY A 81 6.64 -11.82 -4.70
C GLY A 81 5.50 -11.20 -3.90
N SER A 82 5.70 -10.84 -2.63
CA SER A 82 4.61 -10.28 -1.82
C SER A 82 4.23 -8.87 -2.27
N TYR A 83 2.93 -8.56 -2.23
CA TYR A 83 2.41 -7.23 -2.51
C TYR A 83 1.29 -6.87 -1.52
N ALA A 84 1.11 -5.56 -1.29
CA ALA A 84 0.07 -5.06 -0.40
C ALA A 84 -0.45 -3.69 -0.85
N PHE A 85 -1.73 -3.62 -1.19
CA PHE A 85 -2.46 -2.37 -1.43
C PHE A 85 -3.15 -1.93 -0.15
N ARG A 86 -3.01 -0.65 0.20
CA ARG A 86 -3.66 -0.03 1.36
C ARG A 86 -4.54 1.11 0.89
N ASN A 87 -5.31 1.71 1.81
CA ASN A 87 -6.18 2.83 1.51
C ASN A 87 -7.30 2.49 0.54
N ILE A 88 -7.94 1.32 0.74
CA ILE A 88 -9.08 0.86 -0.06
C ILE A 88 -10.30 0.80 0.86
N ALA A 89 -11.48 1.20 0.38
CA ALA A 89 -12.73 1.09 1.13
C ALA A 89 -12.99 -0.38 1.53
N VAL A 90 -13.29 -0.63 2.81
CA VAL A 90 -13.60 -1.97 3.31
C VAL A 90 -14.86 -2.49 2.60
N GLY A 91 -14.82 -3.73 2.14
CA GLY A 91 -15.93 -4.34 1.40
C GLY A 91 -15.97 -3.99 -0.09
N LEU A 92 -15.07 -3.12 -0.59
CA LEU A 92 -14.99 -2.84 -2.02
C LEU A 92 -14.56 -4.10 -2.78
N GLU A 93 -15.38 -4.50 -3.75
CA GLU A 93 -15.04 -5.62 -4.65
C GLU A 93 -13.99 -5.17 -5.68
N CYS A 94 -12.88 -5.89 -5.71
CA CYS A 94 -11.77 -5.62 -6.61
C CYS A 94 -11.32 -6.89 -7.34
N PHE A 95 -10.52 -6.68 -8.38
CA PHE A 95 -9.66 -7.73 -8.93
C PHE A 95 -8.24 -7.18 -9.05
N VAL A 96 -7.28 -8.09 -8.96
CA VAL A 96 -5.85 -7.77 -9.05
C VAL A 96 -5.29 -8.36 -10.34
N VAL A 97 -4.41 -7.64 -11.01
CA VAL A 97 -3.68 -8.10 -12.19
C VAL A 97 -2.19 -7.88 -11.96
N ALA A 98 -1.38 -8.91 -12.19
CA ALA A 98 0.08 -8.77 -12.24
C ALA A 98 0.56 -8.79 -13.70
N PHE A 99 1.44 -7.86 -14.05
CA PHE A 99 2.01 -7.74 -15.39
C PHE A 99 3.38 -8.40 -15.44
N ASP A 100 3.59 -9.26 -16.43
CA ASP A 100 4.88 -9.87 -16.69
C ASP A 100 5.75 -8.91 -17.52
N PRO A 101 6.83 -8.33 -16.96
CA PRO A 101 7.71 -7.42 -17.70
C PRO A 101 8.51 -8.12 -18.82
N SER A 102 8.64 -9.45 -18.76
CA SER A 102 9.32 -10.22 -19.80
C SER A 102 8.40 -10.59 -20.97
N ASN A 103 7.10 -10.24 -20.90
CA ASN A 103 6.07 -10.62 -21.89
C ASN A 103 6.08 -12.12 -22.24
N GLN A 104 6.57 -12.97 -21.34
CA GLN A 104 6.64 -14.42 -21.55
C GLN A 104 5.32 -15.09 -21.22
N TYR A 105 4.47 -14.42 -20.43
CA TYR A 105 3.15 -14.88 -20.05
C TYR A 105 2.11 -13.76 -20.23
N ASN A 106 0.97 -14.11 -20.83
CA ASN A 106 -0.22 -13.26 -20.82
C ASN A 106 -0.64 -13.02 -19.35
N ALA A 107 -0.97 -11.77 -18.99
CA ALA A 107 -1.27 -11.33 -17.62
C ALA A 107 -1.95 -12.43 -16.77
N VAL A 108 -1.25 -12.91 -15.74
CA VAL A 108 -1.76 -14.02 -14.91
C VAL A 108 -2.30 -13.44 -13.60
N ILE A 109 -3.44 -14.00 -13.20
CA ILE A 109 -4.24 -13.80 -11.98
C ILE A 109 -5.40 -12.82 -12.20
N GLN A 110 -6.62 -13.38 -12.20
CA GLN A 110 -7.90 -12.69 -12.08
C GLN A 110 -8.56 -13.21 -10.79
N ASP A 111 -8.01 -12.85 -9.64
CA ASP A 111 -8.61 -13.22 -8.36
C ASP A 111 -9.67 -12.19 -7.98
N LYS A 112 -10.91 -12.66 -7.75
CA LYS A 112 -11.91 -11.87 -7.02
C LYS A 112 -11.37 -11.65 -5.61
N VAL A 113 -11.12 -10.40 -5.26
CA VAL A 113 -10.69 -10.02 -3.91
C VAL A 113 -11.64 -8.99 -3.33
N VAL A 114 -11.82 -9.04 -2.01
CA VAL A 114 -12.60 -8.06 -1.26
C VAL A 114 -11.66 -7.45 -0.24
N ALA A 115 -11.58 -6.11 -0.22
CA ALA A 115 -10.75 -5.42 0.74
C ALA A 115 -11.27 -5.67 2.17
N LYS A 116 -10.37 -6.12 3.06
CA LYS A 116 -10.63 -6.40 4.47
C LYS A 116 -9.84 -5.45 5.37
#